data_AF-A0A955U1Z2-F1
#
_entry.id   AF-A0A955U1Z2-F1
#
_cell.length_a   1.000
_cell.length_b   1.000
_cell.length_c   1.000
_cell.angle_alpha   90.00
_cell.angle_beta   90.00
_cell.angle_gamma   90.00
#
_symmetry.space_group_name_H-M   'P 1'
#
loop_
_entity.id
_entity.type
_entity.pdbx_description
1 polymer ?
#
loop_
_entity_poly.entity_id
_entity_poly.type
_entity_poly.pdbx_seq_one_letter_code
_entity_poly.pdbx_strand_id
1 'polypeptide(L)'
;MRSAGLIVCVLSLLVAGDAFGASKSKKSKNKADTGVQETGIEAFDSVFARVGEIDAQLTSTETELRTGKRNLNSALDLQRGTPLTDGITELQKRAEGKLQVTLTKGNVPTLSATDAIPTNVQSAVDAVNALSLNMTTSLTGMQSLVPEIQGLIDEAGHMPDRLKDEFSGGSANLVDQLFKLPKTTKALKADIDLTMGLDDRAMSLTNRMTDLLDLVTTEFAPGPSNGHGNAGSGNKPAGGPGNKPAGGPGNKPAGGPGKKK
;
A
#
# COMPACT_ATOMS: atom_id res chain seq x y z
N MET A 1 22.83 -13.31 12.18
CA MET A 1 21.77 -13.12 11.16
C MET A 1 22.44 -12.55 9.93
N ARG A 2 22.58 -13.37 8.88
CA ARG A 2 23.33 -13.02 7.66
C ARG A 2 22.34 -12.44 6.66
N SER A 3 22.56 -11.19 6.26
CA SER A 3 21.84 -10.52 5.19
C SER A 3 22.11 -11.26 3.87
N ALA A 4 21.12 -12.00 3.38
CA ALA A 4 21.14 -12.50 2.01
C ALA A 4 20.78 -11.32 1.09
N GLY A 5 21.76 -10.85 0.32
CA GLY A 5 21.52 -9.85 -0.72
C GLY A 5 20.65 -10.44 -1.81
N LEU A 6 19.37 -10.04 -1.84
CA LEU A 6 18.44 -10.33 -2.91
C LEU A 6 18.87 -9.51 -4.14
N ILE A 7 19.38 -10.20 -5.17
CA ILE A 7 19.64 -9.60 -6.48
C ILE A 7 18.30 -9.48 -7.18
N VAL A 8 17.67 -8.30 -7.09
CA VAL A 8 16.51 -7.94 -7.89
C VAL A 8 16.96 -7.75 -9.34
N CYS A 9 16.74 -8.76 -10.18
CA CYS A 9 16.85 -8.61 -11.63
C CYS A 9 15.69 -7.72 -12.13
N VAL A 10 15.91 -6.40 -12.14
CA VAL A 10 14.99 -5.44 -12.76
C VAL A 10 15.04 -5.64 -14.27
N LEU A 11 14.15 -6.50 -14.80
CA LEU A 11 13.93 -6.65 -16.23
C LEU A 11 13.29 -5.35 -16.75
N SER A 12 14.11 -4.41 -17.17
CA SER A 12 13.71 -3.08 -17.62
C SER A 12 13.22 -3.15 -19.07
N LEU A 13 11.98 -3.59 -19.26
CA LEU A 13 11.27 -3.42 -20.53
C LEU A 13 10.75 -1.97 -20.63
N LEU A 14 11.40 -1.19 -21.50
CA LEU A 14 10.96 0.15 -21.89
C LEU A 14 9.50 0.11 -22.35
N VAL A 15 8.60 0.65 -21.55
CA VAL A 15 7.23 0.98 -21.97
C VAL A 15 7.25 2.39 -22.51
N ALA A 16 7.13 2.55 -23.84
CA ALA A 16 6.88 3.83 -24.45
C ALA A 16 5.53 4.37 -23.97
N GLY A 17 5.56 5.44 -23.17
CA GLY A 17 4.36 6.10 -22.67
C GLY A 17 3.76 7.00 -23.75
N ASP A 18 2.62 6.61 -24.31
CA ASP A 18 1.80 7.49 -25.12
C ASP A 18 1.14 8.57 -24.25
N ALA A 19 1.29 9.81 -24.72
CA ALA A 19 0.92 11.03 -24.04
C ALA A 19 -0.60 11.21 -23.88
N PHE A 20 -0.99 11.73 -22.71
CA PHE A 20 -2.34 12.16 -22.37
C PHE A 20 -2.85 13.29 -23.27
N GLY A 21 -3.92 13.03 -24.03
CA GLY A 21 -4.76 14.03 -24.67
C GLY A 21 -6.21 13.87 -24.20
N ALA A 22 -6.76 14.92 -23.58
CA ALA A 22 -8.13 14.95 -23.09
C ALA A 22 -9.15 15.25 -24.22
N SER A 23 -10.21 14.45 -24.35
CA SER A 23 -11.50 14.90 -24.90
C SER A 23 -12.65 13.93 -24.57
N LYS A 24 -13.87 14.46 -24.61
CA LYS A 24 -15.09 14.05 -23.89
C LYS A 24 -15.90 12.90 -24.53
N SER A 25 -16.62 12.20 -23.64
CA SER A 25 -17.94 11.55 -23.78
C SER A 25 -18.05 10.02 -24.00
N LYS A 26 -18.98 9.44 -23.21
CA LYS A 26 -19.72 8.17 -23.33
C LYS A 26 -19.01 6.87 -23.75
N LYS A 27 -18.72 6.06 -22.73
CA LYS A 27 -19.13 4.65 -22.58
C LYS A 27 -18.79 4.31 -21.13
N SER A 28 -19.66 3.59 -20.40
CA SER A 28 -19.24 2.99 -19.14
C SER A 28 -18.07 2.08 -19.49
N LYS A 29 -16.85 2.55 -19.24
CA LYS A 29 -15.67 1.70 -19.27
C LYS A 29 -16.00 0.58 -18.31
N ASN A 30 -16.09 -0.65 -18.81
CA ASN A 30 -15.83 -1.82 -17.97
C ASN A 30 -14.67 -1.41 -17.09
N LYS A 31 -14.90 -1.39 -15.76
CA LYS A 31 -13.79 -1.27 -14.82
C LYS A 31 -12.73 -2.21 -15.37
N ALA A 32 -11.55 -1.69 -15.67
CA ALA A 32 -10.42 -2.55 -15.97
C ALA A 32 -10.42 -3.55 -14.82
N ASP A 33 -10.73 -4.80 -15.14
CA ASP A 33 -10.76 -5.84 -14.13
C ASP A 33 -9.30 -5.94 -13.72
N THR A 34 -8.99 -5.31 -12.59
CA THR A 34 -7.66 -5.35 -11.98
C THR A 34 -7.46 -6.69 -11.26
N GLY A 35 -8.45 -7.58 -11.36
CA GLY A 35 -8.33 -8.97 -10.94
C GLY A 35 -7.46 -9.77 -11.90
N VAL A 36 -6.87 -10.81 -11.32
CA VAL A 36 -6.13 -11.87 -12.01
C VAL A 36 -6.93 -12.41 -13.18
N GLN A 37 -6.31 -12.53 -14.35
CA GLN A 37 -6.94 -13.07 -15.54
C GLN A 37 -6.56 -14.53 -15.72
N GLU A 38 -7.54 -15.41 -15.93
CA GLU A 38 -7.27 -16.79 -16.29
C GLU A 38 -6.52 -16.83 -17.63
N THR A 39 -5.32 -17.41 -17.59
CA THR A 39 -4.47 -17.62 -18.75
C THR A 39 -4.89 -18.86 -19.54
N GLY A 40 -5.68 -19.74 -18.91
CA GLY A 40 -6.08 -21.05 -19.43
C GLY A 40 -5.01 -22.11 -19.28
N ILE A 41 -3.97 -21.83 -18.49
CA ILE A 41 -2.88 -22.75 -18.17
C ILE A 41 -2.95 -22.97 -16.67
N GLU A 42 -3.43 -24.16 -16.28
CA GLU A 42 -3.73 -24.52 -14.88
C GLU A 42 -2.58 -24.21 -13.92
N ALA A 43 -1.33 -24.42 -14.35
CA ALA A 43 -0.15 -24.10 -13.58
C ALA A 43 -0.04 -22.60 -13.22
N PHE A 44 -0.32 -21.69 -14.15
CA PHE A 44 -0.28 -20.24 -13.88
C PHE A 44 -1.52 -19.77 -13.15
N ASP A 45 -2.68 -20.29 -13.51
CA ASP A 45 -3.94 -19.91 -12.89
C ASP A 45 -3.92 -20.21 -11.38
N SER A 46 -3.26 -21.30 -10.96
CA SER A 46 -3.05 -21.61 -9.53
C SER A 46 -2.14 -20.65 -8.78
N VAL A 47 -1.12 -20.10 -9.45
CA VAL A 47 -0.21 -19.10 -8.86
C VAL A 47 -0.92 -17.77 -8.76
N PHE A 48 -1.59 -17.36 -9.83
CA PHE A 48 -2.27 -16.07 -9.84
C PHE A 48 -3.53 -16.07 -8.96
N ALA A 49 -4.22 -17.19 -8.78
CA ALA A 49 -5.28 -17.29 -7.77
C ALA A 49 -4.76 -16.93 -6.36
N ARG A 50 -3.59 -17.48 -5.98
CA ARG A 50 -2.93 -17.16 -4.70
C ARG A 50 -2.52 -15.68 -4.62
N VAL A 51 -2.01 -15.11 -5.71
CA VAL A 51 -1.70 -13.66 -5.82
C VAL A 51 -2.96 -12.81 -5.57
N GLY A 52 -4.09 -13.20 -6.17
CA GLY A 52 -5.37 -12.52 -5.99
C GLY A 52 -5.90 -12.57 -4.55
N GLU A 53 -5.72 -13.70 -3.85
CA GLU A 53 -6.08 -13.83 -2.44
C GLU A 53 -5.26 -12.88 -1.55
N ILE A 54 -3.94 -12.81 -1.77
CA ILE A 54 -3.05 -11.90 -1.03
C ILE A 54 -3.43 -10.44 -1.32
N ASP A 55 -3.66 -10.07 -2.59
CA ASP A 55 -4.05 -8.71 -2.96
C ASP A 55 -5.38 -8.29 -2.30
N ALA A 56 -6.34 -9.22 -2.26
CA ALA A 56 -7.62 -9.01 -1.59
C ALA A 56 -7.46 -8.79 -0.08
N GLN A 57 -6.59 -9.56 0.58
CA GLN A 57 -6.28 -9.37 2.00
C GLN A 57 -5.63 -8.00 2.26
N LEU A 58 -4.62 -7.61 1.48
CA LEU A 58 -3.99 -6.28 1.58
C LEU A 58 -5.02 -5.14 1.38
N THR A 59 -5.92 -5.31 0.40
CA THR A 59 -7.01 -4.36 0.13
C THR A 59 -8.03 -4.27 1.28
N SER A 60 -8.34 -5.40 1.93
CA SER A 60 -9.20 -5.44 3.11
C SER A 60 -8.57 -4.65 4.26
N THR A 61 -7.30 -4.92 4.57
CA THR A 61 -6.55 -4.20 5.62
C THR A 61 -6.48 -2.69 5.34
N GLU A 62 -6.22 -2.27 4.10
CA GLU A 62 -6.29 -0.86 3.73
C GLU A 62 -7.68 -0.24 3.96
N THR A 63 -8.73 -1.00 3.68
CA THR A 63 -10.12 -0.57 3.86
C THR A 63 -10.46 -0.40 5.33
N GLU A 64 -9.98 -1.30 6.19
CA GLU A 64 -10.10 -1.20 7.65
C GLU A 64 -9.39 0.04 8.19
N LEU A 65 -8.15 0.32 7.75
CA LEU A 65 -7.43 1.55 8.12
C LEU A 65 -8.21 2.82 7.73
N ARG A 66 -8.75 2.85 6.52
CA ARG A 66 -9.57 3.98 6.03
C ARG A 66 -10.86 4.13 6.84
N THR A 67 -11.45 3.02 7.26
CA THR A 67 -12.67 2.99 8.08
C THR A 67 -12.40 3.47 9.49
N GLY A 68 -11.35 2.96 10.16
CA GLY A 68 -10.95 3.43 11.49
C GLY A 68 -10.63 4.93 11.50
N LYS A 69 -9.90 5.43 10.50
CA LYS A 69 -9.66 6.88 10.31
C LYS A 69 -10.97 7.66 10.19
N ARG A 70 -11.94 7.17 9.39
CA ARG A 70 -13.23 7.84 9.23
C ARG A 70 -14.02 7.86 10.53
N ASN A 71 -14.01 6.75 11.27
CA ASN A 71 -14.71 6.64 12.55
C ASN A 71 -14.13 7.60 13.58
N LEU A 72 -12.79 7.70 13.68
CA LEU A 72 -12.14 8.68 14.55
C LEU A 72 -12.54 10.11 14.18
N ASN A 73 -12.42 10.48 12.91
CA ASN A 73 -12.77 11.83 12.48
C ASN A 73 -14.25 12.14 12.74
N SER A 74 -15.14 11.19 12.50
CA SER A 74 -16.57 11.35 12.77
C SER A 74 -16.85 11.51 14.26
N ALA A 75 -16.18 10.75 15.12
CA ALA A 75 -16.36 10.83 16.57
C ALA A 75 -15.89 12.17 17.15
N LEU A 76 -14.93 12.83 16.49
CA LEU A 76 -14.40 14.13 16.89
C LEU A 76 -15.01 15.31 16.11
N ASP A 77 -16.03 15.06 15.29
CA ASP A 77 -16.64 16.08 14.40
C ASP A 77 -15.61 16.79 13.50
N LEU A 78 -14.58 16.05 13.08
CA LEU A 78 -13.53 16.53 12.19
C LEU A 78 -13.92 16.35 10.73
N GLN A 79 -13.32 17.17 9.87
CA GLN A 79 -13.53 17.08 8.43
C GLN A 79 -13.16 15.67 7.90
N ARG A 80 -13.97 15.18 6.95
CA ARG A 80 -13.66 13.92 6.27
C ARG A 80 -12.32 14.04 5.55
N GLY A 81 -11.41 13.12 5.86
CA GLY A 81 -10.07 13.10 5.27
C GLY A 81 -8.98 13.69 6.16
N THR A 82 -9.32 14.40 7.25
CA THR A 82 -8.36 14.89 8.26
C THR A 82 -7.37 13.77 8.62
N PRO A 83 -6.05 14.01 8.54
CA PRO A 83 -5.01 13.03 8.87
C PRO A 83 -5.25 12.35 10.22
N LEU A 84 -4.82 11.09 10.35
CA LEU A 84 -5.01 10.36 11.61
C LEU A 84 -4.20 10.99 12.76
N THR A 85 -3.02 11.55 12.45
CA THR A 85 -2.19 12.34 13.37
C THR A 85 -2.96 13.48 14.00
N ASP A 86 -3.68 14.24 13.18
CA ASP A 86 -4.45 15.40 13.62
C ASP A 86 -5.67 14.96 14.43
N GLY A 87 -6.30 13.84 14.04
CA GLY A 87 -7.38 13.21 14.80
C GLY A 87 -6.93 12.73 16.19
N ILE A 88 -5.76 12.10 16.29
CA ILE A 88 -5.17 11.67 17.57
C ILE A 88 -4.80 12.87 18.44
N THR A 89 -4.19 13.91 17.85
CA THR A 89 -3.85 15.15 18.56
C THR A 89 -5.10 15.83 19.12
N GLU A 90 -6.17 15.93 18.32
CA GLU A 90 -7.44 16.51 18.77
C GLU A 90 -8.10 15.64 19.86
N LEU A 91 -8.01 14.31 19.77
CA LEU A 91 -8.48 13.41 20.82
C LEU A 91 -7.76 13.69 22.15
N GLN A 92 -6.43 13.76 22.13
CA GLN A 92 -5.61 14.03 23.32
C GLN A 92 -5.97 15.39 23.93
N LYS A 93 -6.12 16.42 23.09
CA LYS A 93 -6.52 17.78 23.51
C LYS A 93 -7.89 17.79 24.19
N ARG A 94 -8.90 17.14 23.58
CA ARG A 94 -10.26 17.09 24.14
C ARG A 94 -10.37 16.22 25.39
N ALA A 95 -9.47 15.27 25.55
CA ALA A 95 -9.45 14.43 26.73
C ALA A 95 -8.68 15.05 27.90
N GLU A 96 -8.02 16.19 27.72
CA GLU A 96 -7.37 16.96 28.79
C GLU A 96 -6.40 16.13 29.65
N GLY A 97 -5.67 15.19 29.02
CA GLY A 97 -4.73 14.32 29.72
C GLY A 97 -5.37 13.20 30.55
N LYS A 98 -6.69 12.99 30.44
CA LYS A 98 -7.43 11.93 31.14
C LYS A 98 -7.34 10.56 30.44
N LEU A 99 -6.53 10.43 29.39
CA LEU A 99 -6.34 9.16 28.68
C LEU A 99 -4.97 8.59 29.02
N GLN A 100 -4.93 7.28 29.21
CA GLN A 100 -3.72 6.51 29.38
C GLN A 100 -3.70 5.34 28.39
N VAL A 101 -2.52 4.99 27.89
CA VAL A 101 -2.31 3.74 27.15
C VAL A 101 -2.14 2.61 28.14
N THR A 102 -2.87 1.54 27.89
CA THR A 102 -2.67 0.23 28.52
C THR A 102 -2.40 -0.79 27.43
N LEU A 103 -1.53 -1.76 27.71
CA LEU A 103 -1.34 -2.90 26.82
C LEU A 103 -2.27 -4.01 27.25
N THR A 104 -3.13 -4.45 26.34
CA THR A 104 -3.99 -5.62 26.56
C THR A 104 -3.28 -6.91 26.13
N LYS A 105 -3.93 -8.05 26.34
CA LYS A 105 -3.40 -9.37 25.93
C LYS A 105 -3.09 -9.35 24.44
N GLY A 106 -1.84 -9.69 24.08
CA GLY A 106 -1.36 -9.63 22.70
C GLY A 106 -0.68 -8.32 22.32
N ASN A 107 -0.28 -7.49 23.30
CA ASN A 107 0.44 -6.23 23.10
C ASN A 107 -0.33 -5.21 22.24
N VAL A 108 -1.66 -5.27 22.23
CA VAL A 108 -2.50 -4.29 21.54
C VAL A 108 -2.59 -3.04 22.42
N PRO A 109 -2.13 -1.86 21.95
CA PRO A 109 -2.28 -0.62 22.70
C PRO A 109 -3.76 -0.22 22.74
N THR A 110 -4.25 0.04 23.95
CA THR A 110 -5.64 0.39 24.23
C THR A 110 -5.68 1.63 25.09
N LEU A 111 -6.41 2.64 24.63
CA LEU A 111 -6.71 3.85 25.39
C LEU A 111 -7.79 3.56 26.43
N SER A 112 -7.55 4.01 27.65
CA SER A 112 -8.52 3.99 28.74
C SER A 112 -8.58 5.36 29.39
N ALA A 113 -9.75 5.74 29.89
CA ALA A 113 -9.94 7.00 30.60
C ALA A 113 -9.67 6.81 32.09
N THR A 114 -8.91 7.72 32.69
CA THR A 114 -8.64 7.74 34.14
C THR A 114 -9.75 8.44 34.93
N ASP A 115 -10.60 9.21 34.26
CA ASP A 115 -11.71 9.98 34.81
C ASP A 115 -12.85 10.09 33.76
N ALA A 116 -14.00 10.62 34.14
CA ALA A 116 -15.11 10.89 33.24
C ALA A 116 -14.68 11.81 32.09
N ILE A 117 -14.96 11.35 30.87
CA ILE A 117 -14.71 12.06 29.62
C ILE A 117 -16.03 12.28 28.87
N PRO A 118 -16.12 13.32 28.01
CA PRO A 118 -17.29 13.55 27.18
C PRO A 118 -17.60 12.36 26.24
N THR A 119 -18.87 12.15 25.90
CA THR A 119 -19.33 11.02 25.07
C THR A 119 -18.65 10.95 23.69
N ASN A 120 -18.37 12.09 23.07
CA ASN A 120 -17.66 12.15 21.79
C ASN A 120 -16.19 11.75 21.93
N VAL A 121 -15.54 12.10 23.04
CA VAL A 121 -14.18 11.63 23.38
C VAL A 121 -14.19 10.12 23.61
N GLN A 122 -15.19 9.59 24.33
CA GLN A 122 -15.34 8.14 24.52
C GLN A 122 -15.52 7.41 23.19
N SER A 123 -16.37 7.93 22.29
CA SER A 123 -16.57 7.35 20.96
C SER A 123 -15.28 7.35 20.12
N ALA A 124 -14.45 8.39 20.29
CA ALA A 124 -13.15 8.47 19.63
C ALA A 124 -12.13 7.50 20.23
N VAL A 125 -12.13 7.31 21.55
CA VAL A 125 -11.35 6.27 22.25
C VAL A 125 -11.73 4.88 21.71
N ASP A 126 -13.01 4.58 21.61
CA ASP A 126 -13.50 3.30 21.10
C ASP A 126 -13.06 3.09 19.63
N ALA A 127 -13.10 4.14 18.82
CA ALA A 127 -12.63 4.10 17.43
C ALA A 127 -11.11 3.86 17.32
N VAL A 128 -10.29 4.48 18.18
CA VAL A 128 -8.85 4.23 18.23
C VAL A 128 -8.56 2.81 18.71
N ASN A 129 -9.27 2.31 19.72
CA ASN A 129 -9.09 0.95 20.24
C ASN A 129 -9.44 -0.10 19.18
N ALA A 130 -10.55 0.08 18.46
CA ALA A 130 -10.91 -0.78 17.33
C ALA A 130 -9.86 -0.73 16.22
N LEU A 131 -9.33 0.46 15.91
CA LEU A 131 -8.26 0.63 14.91
C LEU A 131 -6.97 -0.09 15.35
N SER A 132 -6.52 0.10 16.59
CA SER A 132 -5.33 -0.58 17.14
C SER A 132 -5.44 -2.10 17.10
N LEU A 133 -6.62 -2.64 17.43
CA LEU A 133 -6.90 -4.07 17.35
C LEU A 133 -6.83 -4.59 15.91
N ASN A 134 -7.48 -3.91 14.98
CA ASN A 134 -7.47 -4.28 13.56
C ASN A 134 -6.06 -4.20 12.97
N MET A 135 -5.28 -3.17 13.33
CA MET A 135 -3.88 -3.02 12.91
C MET A 135 -3.00 -4.15 13.46
N THR A 136 -3.11 -4.49 14.74
CA THR A 136 -2.31 -5.57 15.34
C THR A 136 -2.67 -6.94 14.73
N THR A 137 -3.95 -7.18 14.50
CA THR A 137 -4.44 -8.40 13.83
C THR A 137 -3.94 -8.47 12.39
N SER A 138 -4.05 -7.36 11.64
CA SER A 138 -3.57 -7.28 10.27
C SER A 138 -2.05 -7.41 10.16
N LEU A 139 -1.28 -6.82 11.07
CA LEU A 139 0.18 -6.99 11.13
C LEU A 139 0.57 -8.45 11.32
N THR A 140 -0.13 -9.16 12.22
CA THR A 140 0.11 -10.60 12.43
C THR A 140 -0.20 -11.39 11.16
N GLY A 141 -1.31 -11.08 10.49
CA GLY A 141 -1.66 -11.70 9.21
C GLY A 141 -0.64 -11.42 8.11
N MET A 142 -0.22 -10.16 7.94
CA MET A 142 0.77 -9.79 6.92
C MET A 142 2.15 -10.41 7.20
N GLN A 143 2.55 -10.59 8.46
CA GLN A 143 3.79 -11.29 8.80
C GLN A 143 3.79 -12.73 8.29
N SER A 144 2.64 -13.42 8.28
CA SER A 144 2.54 -14.74 7.64
C SER A 144 2.50 -14.67 6.11
N LEU A 145 2.07 -13.56 5.52
CA LEU A 145 2.06 -13.40 4.05
C LEU A 145 3.45 -13.15 3.45
N VAL A 146 4.40 -12.59 4.19
CA VAL A 146 5.76 -12.32 3.66
C VAL A 146 6.41 -13.55 3.01
N PRO A 147 6.51 -14.73 3.68
CA PRO A 147 7.07 -15.92 3.04
C PRO A 147 6.22 -16.43 1.87
N GLU A 148 4.90 -16.26 1.91
CA GLU A 148 4.00 -16.63 0.82
C GLU A 148 4.23 -15.77 -0.42
N ILE A 149 4.34 -14.44 -0.24
CA ILE A 149 4.65 -13.48 -1.30
C ILE A 149 6.02 -13.81 -1.92
N GLN A 150 7.04 -14.07 -1.11
CA GLN A 150 8.36 -14.43 -1.62
C GLN A 150 8.30 -15.73 -2.43
N GLY A 151 7.57 -16.74 -1.95
CA GLY A 151 7.36 -17.99 -2.69
C GLY A 151 6.66 -17.77 -4.04
N LEU A 152 5.66 -16.87 -4.09
CA LEU A 152 4.97 -16.52 -5.33
C LEU A 152 5.88 -15.74 -6.30
N ILE A 153 6.71 -14.83 -5.80
CA ILE A 153 7.70 -14.12 -6.62
C ILE A 153 8.70 -15.10 -7.23
N ASP A 154 9.19 -16.05 -6.43
CA ASP A 154 10.10 -17.09 -6.90
C ASP A 154 9.41 -18.00 -7.94
N GLU A 155 8.18 -18.46 -7.66
CA GLU A 155 7.37 -19.24 -8.61
C GLU A 155 7.11 -18.47 -9.92
N ALA A 156 6.76 -17.18 -9.83
CA ALA A 156 6.53 -16.31 -10.98
C ALA A 156 7.80 -16.06 -11.80
N GLY A 157 8.95 -15.88 -11.13
CA GLY A 157 10.25 -15.72 -11.77
C GLY A 157 10.68 -16.93 -12.60
N HIS A 158 10.23 -18.13 -12.22
CA HIS A 158 10.49 -19.38 -12.95
C HIS A 158 9.45 -19.71 -14.02
N MET A 159 8.37 -18.94 -14.17
CA MET A 159 7.34 -19.21 -15.19
C MET A 159 7.88 -19.21 -16.63
N PRO A 160 8.78 -18.29 -17.05
CA PRO A 160 9.33 -18.33 -18.41
C PRO A 160 10.07 -19.63 -18.72
N ASP A 161 10.81 -20.17 -17.75
CA ASP A 161 11.54 -21.44 -17.90
C ASP A 161 10.57 -22.62 -17.94
N ARG A 162 9.56 -22.65 -17.05
CA ARG A 162 8.51 -23.69 -17.08
C ARG A 162 7.73 -23.70 -18.40
N LEU A 163 7.37 -22.52 -18.91
CA LEU A 163 6.77 -22.37 -20.24
C LEU A 163 7.67 -23.00 -21.30
N LYS A 164 8.96 -22.66 -21.29
CA LYS A 164 9.90 -23.20 -22.26
C LYS A 164 9.99 -24.72 -22.17
N ASP A 165 10.05 -25.29 -20.98
CA ASP A 165 10.16 -26.73 -20.76
C ASP A 165 8.89 -27.48 -21.18
N GLU A 166 7.70 -27.03 -20.75
CA GLU A 166 6.42 -27.67 -21.08
C GLU A 166 6.15 -27.71 -22.59
N PHE A 167 6.53 -26.65 -23.31
CA PHE A 167 6.24 -26.56 -24.74
C PHE A 167 7.39 -27.04 -25.64
N SER A 168 8.64 -27.05 -25.17
CA SER A 168 9.78 -27.63 -25.92
C SER A 168 9.69 -29.15 -26.04
N GLY A 169 8.98 -29.82 -25.12
CA GLY A 169 8.75 -31.28 -25.15
C GLY A 169 7.72 -31.79 -26.17
N GLY A 170 6.96 -30.92 -26.86
CA GLY A 170 5.87 -31.38 -27.73
C GLY A 170 5.49 -30.49 -28.92
N SER A 171 5.80 -29.18 -28.91
CA SER A 171 5.57 -28.33 -30.08
C SER A 171 6.35 -27.01 -29.98
N ALA A 172 7.51 -26.97 -30.63
CA ALA A 172 8.39 -25.79 -30.66
C ALA A 172 7.70 -24.49 -31.17
N ASN A 173 6.50 -24.59 -31.76
CA ASN A 173 5.74 -23.46 -32.29
C ASN A 173 4.66 -22.92 -31.34
N LEU A 174 4.33 -23.59 -30.24
CA LEU A 174 3.17 -23.23 -29.43
C LEU A 174 3.48 -22.15 -28.38
N VAL A 175 4.70 -22.12 -27.82
CA VAL A 175 5.21 -20.96 -27.05
C VAL A 175 5.13 -19.69 -27.90
N ASP A 176 5.68 -19.77 -29.10
CA ASP A 176 5.70 -18.67 -30.05
C ASP A 176 4.28 -18.23 -30.41
N GLN A 177 3.33 -19.16 -30.57
CA GLN A 177 1.92 -18.82 -30.82
C GLN A 177 1.24 -18.20 -29.60
N LEU A 178 1.51 -18.70 -28.38
CA LEU A 178 0.97 -18.17 -27.14
C LEU A 178 1.45 -16.72 -26.90
N PHE A 179 2.75 -16.45 -27.12
CA PHE A 179 3.32 -15.11 -27.03
C PHE A 179 2.98 -14.21 -28.22
N LYS A 180 2.53 -14.79 -29.35
CA LYS A 180 1.97 -14.04 -30.47
C LYS A 180 0.51 -13.61 -30.23
N LEU A 181 -0.18 -14.12 -29.21
CA LEU A 181 -1.51 -13.65 -28.83
C LEU A 181 -1.39 -12.43 -27.90
N PRO A 182 -1.65 -11.20 -28.39
CA PRO A 182 -1.36 -9.99 -27.62
C PRO A 182 -2.18 -9.87 -26.34
N LYS A 183 -3.30 -10.59 -26.22
CA LYS A 183 -4.14 -10.59 -25.01
C LYS A 183 -3.54 -11.43 -23.91
N THR A 184 -3.14 -12.67 -24.20
CA THR A 184 -2.57 -13.61 -23.22
C THR A 184 -1.26 -13.09 -22.66
N THR A 185 -0.39 -12.53 -23.51
CA THR A 185 0.86 -11.91 -23.04
C THR A 185 0.62 -10.67 -22.16
N LYS A 186 -0.42 -9.88 -22.47
CA LYS A 186 -0.78 -8.72 -21.63
C LYS A 186 -1.34 -9.13 -20.27
N ALA A 187 -2.20 -10.14 -20.24
CA ALA A 187 -2.74 -10.72 -19.01
C ALA A 187 -1.59 -11.26 -18.13
N LEU A 188 -0.79 -12.17 -18.68
CA LEU A 188 0.37 -12.74 -17.99
C LEU A 188 1.34 -11.68 -17.47
N LYS A 189 1.65 -10.66 -18.30
CA LYS A 189 2.49 -9.54 -17.86
C LYS A 189 1.86 -8.76 -16.71
N ALA A 190 0.55 -8.47 -16.78
CA ALA A 190 -0.14 -7.75 -15.72
C ALA A 190 -0.16 -8.55 -14.41
N ASP A 191 -0.35 -9.87 -14.48
CA ASP A 191 -0.36 -10.74 -13.30
C ASP A 191 1.04 -10.89 -12.69
N ILE A 192 2.09 -10.96 -13.52
CA ILE A 192 3.50 -10.91 -13.05
C ILE A 192 3.79 -9.55 -12.41
N ASP A 193 3.44 -8.45 -13.07
CA ASP A 193 3.64 -7.09 -12.52
C ASP A 193 2.90 -6.93 -11.18
N LEU A 194 1.68 -7.48 -11.05
CA LEU A 194 0.93 -7.51 -9.80
C LEU A 194 1.66 -8.32 -8.72
N THR A 195 2.11 -9.53 -9.06
CA THR A 195 2.85 -10.42 -8.15
C THR A 195 4.11 -9.74 -7.62
N MET A 196 4.88 -9.10 -8.50
CA MET A 196 6.10 -8.38 -8.14
C MET A 196 5.82 -7.14 -7.28
N GLY A 197 4.63 -6.53 -7.40
CA GLY A 197 4.21 -5.38 -6.60
C GLY A 197 3.64 -5.74 -5.22
N LEU A 198 3.33 -7.02 -4.95
CA LEU A 198 2.74 -7.44 -3.67
C LEU A 198 3.68 -7.17 -2.49
N ASP A 199 4.99 -7.40 -2.66
CA ASP A 199 5.98 -7.21 -1.60
C ASP A 199 6.09 -5.74 -1.17
N ASP A 200 6.28 -4.84 -2.14
CA ASP A 200 6.30 -3.39 -1.92
C ASP A 200 5.00 -2.90 -1.24
N ARG A 201 3.85 -3.43 -1.68
CA ARG A 201 2.54 -3.07 -1.13
C ARG A 201 2.40 -3.57 0.31
N ALA A 202 2.75 -4.82 0.59
CA ALA A 202 2.71 -5.41 1.92
C ALA A 202 3.66 -4.68 2.89
N MET A 203 4.89 -4.37 2.47
CA MET A 203 5.84 -3.59 3.27
C MET A 203 5.34 -2.19 3.53
N SER A 204 4.83 -1.49 2.51
CA SER A 204 4.28 -0.14 2.69
C SER A 204 3.11 -0.12 3.67
N LEU A 205 2.24 -1.13 3.62
CA LEU A 205 1.11 -1.25 4.53
C LEU A 205 1.55 -1.60 5.96
N THR A 206 2.52 -2.50 6.09
CA THR A 206 3.17 -2.86 7.36
C THR A 206 3.77 -1.63 8.04
N ASN A 207 4.67 -0.91 7.35
CA ASN A 207 5.33 0.28 7.88
C ASN A 207 4.30 1.31 8.33
N ARG A 208 3.28 1.55 7.51
CA ARG A 208 2.22 2.49 7.86
C ARG A 208 1.45 2.06 9.12
N MET A 209 1.13 0.78 9.30
CA MET A 209 0.43 0.32 10.51
C MET A 209 1.33 0.39 11.74
N THR A 210 2.61 0.05 11.61
CA THR A 210 3.60 0.22 12.68
C THR A 210 3.73 1.69 13.09
N ASP A 211 3.91 2.60 12.14
CA ASP A 211 3.98 4.05 12.40
C ASP A 211 2.74 4.57 13.13
N LEU A 212 1.56 4.03 12.80
CA LEU A 212 0.31 4.43 13.46
C LEU A 212 0.18 3.87 14.88
N LEU A 213 0.63 2.63 15.14
CA LEU A 213 0.68 2.08 16.50
C LEU A 213 1.71 2.84 17.35
N ASP A 214 2.86 3.18 16.78
CA ASP A 214 3.90 3.98 17.42
C ASP A 214 3.39 5.39 17.73
N LEU A 215 2.61 5.99 16.83
CA LEU A 215 1.96 7.27 17.06
C LEU A 215 0.98 7.20 18.24
N VAL A 216 0.09 6.19 18.28
CA VAL A 216 -0.86 6.03 19.40
C VAL A 216 -0.12 5.80 20.72
N THR A 217 0.93 4.97 20.72
CA THR A 217 1.68 4.72 21.96
C THR A 217 2.49 5.94 22.40
N THR A 218 3.05 6.71 21.47
CA THR A 218 3.87 7.91 21.76
C THR A 218 3.03 9.09 22.25
N GLU A 219 1.93 9.40 21.57
CA GLU A 219 1.08 10.56 21.91
C GLU A 219 0.36 10.41 23.26
N PHE A 220 0.13 9.17 23.69
CA PHE A 220 -0.54 8.86 24.95
C PHE A 220 0.39 8.21 25.98
N ALA A 221 1.69 8.14 25.71
CA ALA A 221 2.68 7.73 26.71
C ALA A 221 2.60 8.69 27.91
N PRO A 222 2.76 8.20 29.15
CA PRO A 222 2.89 9.07 30.31
C PRO A 222 4.15 9.91 30.12
N GLY A 223 3.98 11.13 29.59
CA GLY A 223 5.07 12.06 29.42
C GLY A 223 5.69 12.38 30.79
N PRO A 224 6.99 12.71 30.87
CA PRO A 224 7.48 13.41 32.04
C PRO A 224 6.62 14.67 32.19
N SER A 225 5.87 14.77 33.28
CA SER A 225 4.97 15.90 33.52
C SER A 225 5.76 17.19 33.60
N ASN A 226 6.02 17.87 32.47
CA ASN A 226 6.62 19.19 32.47
C ASN A 226 6.27 19.98 31.22
N GLY A 227 5.41 20.97 31.45
CA GLY A 227 5.17 22.22 30.73
C GLY A 227 5.74 22.41 29.32
N HIS A 228 4.81 22.71 28.41
CA HIS A 228 4.96 23.70 27.33
C HIS A 228 6.13 23.51 26.35
N GLY A 229 5.80 23.08 25.14
CA GLY A 229 6.70 23.23 24.00
C GLY A 229 6.21 22.51 22.76
N ASN A 230 5.16 23.03 22.15
CA ASN A 230 4.79 22.71 20.76
C ASN A 230 5.99 23.06 19.85
N ALA A 231 6.87 22.10 19.62
CA ALA A 231 7.87 22.14 18.57
C ALA A 231 7.54 20.98 17.64
N GLY A 232 6.89 21.30 16.52
CA GLY A 232 6.53 20.35 15.48
C GLY A 232 7.73 19.53 15.05
N SER A 233 7.76 18.27 15.49
CA SER A 233 8.71 17.30 14.96
C SER A 233 8.16 16.77 13.66
N GLY A 234 8.52 17.46 12.58
CA GLY A 234 8.54 16.87 11.26
C GLY A 234 9.60 15.77 11.22
N ASN A 235 9.30 14.60 11.78
CA ASN A 235 10.03 13.38 11.49
C ASN A 235 9.65 12.95 10.06
N LYS A 236 10.27 13.65 9.11
CA LYS A 236 10.43 13.18 7.75
C LYS A 236 11.29 11.91 7.83
N PRO A 237 10.81 10.73 7.42
CA PRO A 237 11.64 9.54 7.40
C PRO A 237 12.90 9.82 6.59
N ALA A 238 14.05 9.47 7.17
CA ALA A 238 15.35 9.59 6.55
C ALA A 238 15.31 8.90 5.17
N GLY A 239 15.82 9.62 4.17
CA GLY A 239 15.68 9.25 2.77
C GLY A 239 16.09 7.82 2.45
N GLY A 240 15.16 7.05 1.91
CA GLY A 240 15.50 6.00 0.97
C GLY A 240 16.15 6.60 -0.29
N PRO A 241 17.05 5.88 -0.97
CA PRO A 241 17.80 6.39 -2.11
C PRO A 241 16.86 6.78 -3.25
N GLY A 242 16.62 8.09 -3.37
CA GLY A 242 15.87 8.66 -4.48
C GLY A 242 16.69 8.61 -5.76
N ASN A 243 16.35 7.68 -6.65
CA ASN A 243 16.72 7.75 -8.06
C ASN A 243 16.07 8.99 -8.68
N LYS A 244 16.79 10.12 -8.70
CA LYS A 244 16.43 11.26 -9.55
C LYS A 244 16.78 10.92 -11.00
N PRO A 245 15.82 10.95 -11.94
CA PRO A 245 16.16 11.00 -13.36
C PRO A 245 16.86 12.33 -13.63
N ALA A 246 18.04 12.27 -14.26
CA ALA A 246 18.75 13.43 -14.75
C ALA A 246 17.87 14.22 -15.72
N GLY A 247 17.71 15.52 -15.47
CA GLY A 247 16.95 16.42 -16.32
C GLY A 247 17.52 16.47 -17.74
N GLY A 248 16.66 16.23 -18.73
CA GLY A 248 16.95 16.52 -20.13
C GLY A 248 16.91 18.02 -20.41
N PRO A 249 17.75 18.53 -21.34
CA PRO A 249 17.79 19.95 -21.69
C PRO A 249 16.49 20.37 -22.40
N GLY A 250 15.83 21.38 -21.84
CA GLY A 250 14.66 22.02 -22.44
C GLY A 250 15.05 22.88 -23.66
N ASN A 251 14.60 22.47 -24.83
CA ASN A 251 14.63 23.31 -26.04
C ASN A 251 13.54 24.38 -25.96
N LYS A 252 13.94 25.65 -25.85
CA LYS A 252 13.08 26.82 -26.12
C LYS A 252 12.91 26.99 -27.64
N PRO A 253 11.67 27.09 -28.17
CA PRO A 253 11.46 27.61 -29.52
C PRO A 253 11.67 29.12 -29.54
N ALA A 254 12.47 29.58 -30.51
CA ALA A 254 12.67 30.98 -30.84
C ALA A 254 11.40 31.61 -31.43
N GLY A 255 11.21 32.90 -31.16
CA GLY A 255 10.01 33.66 -31.50
C GLY A 255 9.70 33.78 -32.99
N GLY A 256 8.41 33.86 -33.30
CA GLY A 256 7.89 34.25 -34.61
C GLY A 256 7.71 35.77 -34.72
N PRO A 257 7.99 36.39 -35.88
CA PRO A 257 7.88 37.82 -36.07
C PRO A 257 6.41 38.25 -36.28
N GLY A 258 6.03 39.33 -35.60
CA GLY A 258 4.77 40.01 -35.81
C GLY A 258 4.69 40.62 -37.21
N LYS A 259 3.55 40.45 -37.87
CA LYS A 259 3.16 41.23 -39.05
C LYS A 259 2.26 42.38 -38.63
N LYS A 260 2.75 43.60 -38.83
CA LYS A 260 1.92 44.80 -39.03
C LYS A 260 1.57 44.89 -40.52
N LYS A 261 0.28 44.94 -40.83
CA LYS A 261 -0.40 45.96 -41.64
C LYS A 261 -1.82 45.47 -41.94
#